data_AF-Q3YRW8-F1
#
_entry.id   AF-Q3YRW8-F1
#
_cell.length_a   1.000
_cell.length_b   1.000
_cell.length_c   1.000
_cell.angle_alpha   90.00
_cell.angle_beta   90.00
_cell.angle_gamma   90.00
#
_symmetry.space_group_name_H-M   'P 1'
#
loop_
_entity.id
_entity.type
_entity.pdbx_description
1 polymer ?
#
loop_
_entity_poly.entity_id
_entity_poly.type
_entity_poly.pdbx_seq_one_letter_code
_entity_poly.pdbx_strand_id
1 'polypeptide(L)'
;MDNKFSIFKKGQYVLDLGSFPGGWSQFAAQKVSHGNNNLVFSVDIQNMDAIPNVIFIKCDISNEIEILNDKFHNKKFDVILSDMAPKACGNKQVDHANIINLCEMSLDIVIKFARENGTFITKILQGEYEKEFYQSMKSNFKLVKYFKPKASRKDSSEIYLVGLGFKKDFQ
;
A
#
# COMPACT_ATOMS: atom_id res chain seq x y z
N MET A 1 5.04 -1.26 12.74
CA MET A 1 3.63 -1.02 12.33
C MET A 1 2.79 -2.26 12.60
N ASP A 2 3.19 -3.42 12.07
CA ASP A 2 2.50 -4.70 12.26
C ASP A 2 2.16 -5.01 13.74
N ASN A 3 3.13 -4.94 14.66
CA ASN A 3 2.87 -5.17 16.09
C ASN A 3 1.75 -4.30 16.71
N LYS A 4 1.46 -3.12 16.14
CA LYS A 4 0.42 -2.21 16.65
C LYS A 4 -0.97 -2.53 16.10
N PHE A 5 -1.05 -3.06 14.88
CA PHE A 5 -2.30 -3.21 14.14
C PHE A 5 -2.61 -4.66 13.76
N SER A 6 -1.68 -5.60 13.98
CA SER A 6 -1.78 -7.01 13.64
C SER A 6 -2.22 -7.21 12.17
N ILE A 7 -1.44 -6.61 11.27
CA ILE A 7 -1.79 -6.44 9.86
C ILE A 7 -1.66 -7.76 9.12
N PHE A 8 -0.52 -8.46 9.30
CA PHE A 8 -0.20 -9.66 8.54
C PHE A 8 -0.56 -10.91 9.33
N LYS A 9 -1.41 -11.75 8.73
CA LYS A 9 -1.88 -13.02 9.27
C LYS A 9 -1.64 -14.14 8.26
N LYS A 10 -1.42 -15.35 8.75
CA LYS A 10 -1.21 -16.54 7.93
C LYS A 10 -2.35 -16.71 6.91
N GLY A 11 -2.00 -17.00 5.65
CA GLY A 11 -2.95 -17.25 4.57
C GLY A 11 -3.56 -16.02 3.90
N GLN A 12 -3.20 -14.80 4.34
CA GLN A 12 -3.66 -13.57 3.70
C GLN A 12 -2.94 -13.30 2.38
N TYR A 13 -3.68 -12.77 1.41
CA TYR A 13 -3.12 -12.17 0.21
C TYR A 13 -2.67 -10.74 0.50
N VAL A 14 -1.44 -10.42 0.14
CA VAL A 14 -0.82 -9.11 0.33
C VAL A 14 -0.40 -8.53 -1.01
N LEU A 15 -0.71 -7.25 -1.24
CA LEU A 15 -0.20 -6.46 -2.36
C LEU A 15 0.76 -5.38 -1.82
N ASP A 16 1.98 -5.34 -2.34
CA ASP A 16 3.03 -4.38 -2.00
C ASP A 16 3.28 -3.44 -3.19
N LEU A 17 2.80 -2.20 -3.11
CA LEU A 17 2.95 -1.17 -4.15
C LEU A 17 4.16 -0.28 -3.84
N GLY A 18 5.03 -0.08 -4.83
CA GLY A 18 6.34 0.55 -4.61
C GLY A 18 7.29 -0.40 -3.87
N SER A 19 7.28 -1.66 -4.28
CA SER A 19 7.93 -2.75 -3.56
C SER A 19 9.46 -2.71 -3.56
N PHE A 20 10.13 -1.99 -4.46
CA PHE A 20 11.59 -1.92 -4.50
C PHE A 20 12.16 -1.27 -3.22
N PRO A 21 13.17 -1.86 -2.54
CA PRO A 21 14.00 -3.01 -2.93
C PRO A 21 13.50 -4.39 -2.46
N GLY A 22 12.32 -4.48 -1.86
CA GLY A 22 11.67 -5.74 -1.50
C GLY A 22 11.48 -5.96 -0.01
N GLY A 23 11.78 -4.98 0.85
CA GLY A 23 11.76 -5.13 2.30
C GLY A 23 10.38 -5.51 2.87
N TRP A 24 9.32 -4.80 2.43
CA TRP A 24 7.94 -5.12 2.81
C TRP A 24 7.49 -6.46 2.26
N SER A 25 7.83 -6.75 1.00
CA SER A 25 7.55 -8.03 0.34
C SER A 25 8.17 -9.21 1.12
N GLN A 26 9.43 -9.10 1.53
CA GLN A 26 10.11 -10.13 2.32
C GLN A 26 9.46 -10.32 3.69
N PHE A 27 9.17 -9.22 4.39
CA PHE A 27 8.52 -9.26 5.70
C PHE A 27 7.12 -9.87 5.62
N ALA A 28 6.31 -9.43 4.65
CA ALA A 28 4.98 -9.94 4.41
C ALA A 28 4.99 -11.43 4.09
N ALA A 29 5.89 -11.88 3.19
CA ALA A 29 5.98 -13.28 2.79
C ALA A 29 6.27 -14.20 3.98
N GLN A 30 7.18 -13.80 4.87
CA GLN A 30 7.46 -14.54 6.11
C GLN A 30 6.22 -14.64 7.01
N LYS A 31 5.45 -13.56 7.15
CA LYS A 31 4.28 -13.49 8.04
C LYS A 31 3.05 -14.22 7.51
N VAL A 32 2.78 -14.13 6.21
CA VAL A 32 1.56 -14.69 5.62
C VAL A 32 1.74 -16.11 5.11
N SER A 33 2.99 -16.60 5.00
CA SER A 33 3.33 -17.92 4.45
C SER A 33 2.42 -19.05 4.95
N HIS A 34 1.85 -19.80 4.00
CA HIS A 34 1.05 -20.99 4.27
C HIS A 34 1.42 -22.06 3.24
N GLY A 35 2.39 -22.91 3.58
CA GLY A 35 3.01 -23.83 2.61
C GLY A 35 3.83 -23.07 1.57
N ASN A 36 3.87 -23.58 0.32
CA ASN A 36 4.60 -22.99 -0.80
C ASN A 36 3.72 -22.04 -1.65
N ASN A 37 2.68 -21.44 -1.04
CA ASN A 37 1.74 -20.59 -1.76
C ASN A 37 2.31 -19.18 -1.97
N ASN A 38 2.24 -18.68 -3.20
CA ASN A 38 2.51 -17.29 -3.53
C ASN A 38 1.34 -16.42 -3.09
N LEU A 39 1.47 -15.84 -1.89
CA LEU A 39 0.45 -15.02 -1.24
C LEU A 39 0.79 -13.52 -1.27
N VAL A 40 2.02 -13.17 -1.64
CA VAL A 40 2.46 -11.78 -1.75
C VAL A 40 2.65 -11.44 -3.22
N PHE A 41 2.09 -10.31 -3.63
CA PHE A 41 2.26 -9.72 -4.94
C PHE A 41 2.97 -8.39 -4.77
N SER A 42 4.01 -8.16 -5.56
CA SER A 42 4.87 -6.98 -5.46
C SER A 42 4.82 -6.23 -6.79
N VAL A 43 4.56 -4.94 -6.73
CA VAL A 43 4.45 -4.07 -7.91
C VAL A 43 5.45 -2.92 -7.77
N ASP A 44 6.27 -2.72 -8.79
CA ASP A 44 7.18 -1.58 -8.88
C ASP A 44 7.59 -1.29 -10.33
N ILE A 45 8.03 -0.07 -10.60
CA ILE A 45 8.65 0.32 -11.87
C ILE A 45 10.10 -0.15 -11.97
N GLN A 46 10.78 -0.33 -10.83
CA GLN A 46 12.15 -0.83 -10.71
C GLN A 46 12.16 -2.35 -10.55
N ASN A 47 13.13 -3.01 -11.17
CA ASN A 47 13.36 -4.43 -10.92
C ASN A 47 13.85 -4.64 -9.48
N MET A 48 13.49 -5.76 -8.88
CA MET A 48 13.97 -6.20 -7.58
C MET A 48 14.48 -7.64 -7.64
N ASP A 49 15.31 -8.02 -6.67
CA ASP A 49 15.76 -9.40 -6.52
C ASP A 49 14.57 -10.32 -6.22
N ALA A 50 14.64 -11.57 -6.69
CA ALA A 50 13.59 -12.53 -6.47
C ALA A 50 13.47 -12.90 -4.98
N ILE A 51 12.25 -12.85 -4.45
CA ILE A 51 11.95 -13.25 -3.07
C ILE A 51 11.09 -14.52 -3.10
N PRO A 52 11.43 -15.57 -2.31
CA PRO A 52 10.61 -16.76 -2.23
C PRO A 52 9.16 -16.46 -1.82
N ASN A 53 8.20 -17.12 -2.49
CA ASN A 53 6.76 -16.96 -2.27
C ASN A 53 6.17 -15.58 -2.62
N VAL A 54 6.91 -14.77 -3.40
CA VAL A 54 6.49 -13.46 -3.89
C VAL A 54 6.35 -13.49 -5.41
N ILE A 55 5.22 -13.00 -5.94
CA ILE A 55 5.04 -12.74 -7.36
C ILE A 55 5.37 -11.28 -7.63
N PHE A 56 6.45 -11.03 -8.37
CA PHE A 56 6.82 -9.68 -8.79
C PHE A 56 6.23 -9.32 -10.15
N ILE A 57 5.65 -8.13 -10.24
CA ILE A 57 5.07 -7.55 -11.44
C ILE A 57 5.72 -6.18 -11.65
N LYS A 58 6.57 -6.08 -12.66
CA LYS A 58 7.10 -4.79 -13.09
C LYS A 58 6.01 -4.02 -13.83
N CYS A 59 5.57 -2.90 -13.26
CA CYS A 59 4.43 -2.13 -13.78
C CYS A 59 4.43 -0.71 -13.19
N ASP A 60 4.09 0.27 -14.02
CA ASP A 60 3.80 1.63 -13.58
C ASP A 60 2.29 1.79 -13.29
N ILE A 61 1.95 1.87 -12.01
CA ILE A 61 0.55 1.97 -11.58
C ILE A 61 -0.16 3.24 -12.06
N SER A 62 0.57 4.27 -12.52
CA SER A 62 -0.05 5.49 -13.02
C SER A 62 -0.71 5.32 -14.39
N ASN A 63 -0.29 4.32 -15.17
CA ASN A 63 -0.73 4.12 -16.55
C ASN A 63 -1.35 2.73 -16.81
N GLU A 64 -1.18 1.76 -15.89
CA GLU A 64 -1.38 0.34 -16.18
C GLU A 64 -2.30 -0.40 -15.18
N ILE A 65 -3.18 0.31 -14.46
CA ILE A 65 -4.09 -0.32 -13.47
C ILE A 65 -4.97 -1.43 -14.08
N GLU A 66 -5.32 -1.31 -15.36
CA GLU A 66 -6.10 -2.34 -16.07
C GLU A 66 -5.32 -3.64 -16.25
N ILE A 67 -4.02 -3.54 -16.55
CA ILE A 67 -3.12 -4.69 -16.73
C ILE A 67 -3.00 -5.50 -15.42
N LEU A 68 -3.11 -4.82 -14.27
CA LEU A 68 -3.06 -5.48 -12.97
C LEU A 68 -4.16 -6.53 -12.79
N ASN A 69 -5.33 -6.37 -13.43
CA ASN A 69 -6.42 -7.35 -13.30
C ASN A 69 -6.01 -8.73 -13.84
N ASP A 70 -5.38 -8.74 -15.01
CA ASP A 70 -4.88 -9.96 -15.64
C ASP A 70 -3.73 -10.57 -14.84
N LYS A 71 -2.81 -9.72 -14.36
CA LYS A 71 -1.66 -10.16 -13.55
C LYS A 71 -2.07 -10.72 -12.18
N PHE A 72 -3.14 -10.19 -11.59
CA PHE A 72 -3.65 -10.67 -10.31
C PHE A 72 -4.57 -11.89 -10.44
N HIS A 73 -4.95 -12.30 -11.66
CA HIS A 73 -5.83 -13.45 -11.89
C HIS A 73 -7.13 -13.37 -11.06
N ASN A 74 -7.78 -12.21 -11.05
CA ASN A 74 -9.00 -11.92 -10.25
C ASN A 74 -8.83 -12.06 -8.72
N LYS A 75 -7.59 -12.16 -8.20
CA LYS A 75 -7.36 -12.19 -6.76
C LYS A 75 -7.77 -10.87 -6.12
N LYS A 76 -8.28 -10.99 -4.90
CA LYS A 76 -8.55 -9.87 -4.00
C LYS A 76 -7.61 -9.96 -2.81
N PHE A 77 -7.13 -8.81 -2.33
CA PHE A 77 -6.10 -8.72 -1.30
C PHE A 77 -6.67 -8.38 0.07
N ASP A 78 -6.20 -9.09 1.10
CA ASP A 78 -6.56 -8.81 2.50
C ASP A 78 -5.77 -7.60 3.04
N VAL A 79 -4.57 -7.37 2.50
CA VAL A 79 -3.70 -6.25 2.85
C VAL A 79 -3.14 -5.63 1.57
N ILE A 80 -3.27 -4.31 1.44
CA ILE A 80 -2.62 -3.52 0.39
C ILE A 80 -1.70 -2.50 1.08
N LEU A 81 -0.45 -2.46 0.65
CA LEU A 81 0.61 -1.63 1.17
C LEU A 81 1.06 -0.68 0.06
N SER A 82 1.35 0.56 0.39
CA SER A 82 1.92 1.54 -0.52
C SER A 82 3.01 2.31 0.21
N ASP A 83 4.27 1.96 -0.06
CA ASP A 83 5.45 2.67 0.45
C ASP A 83 6.15 3.47 -0.66
N MET A 84 5.39 3.81 -1.70
CA MET A 84 5.85 4.65 -2.80
C MET A 84 6.23 6.05 -2.31
N ALA A 85 7.24 6.62 -2.97
CA ALA A 85 7.57 8.03 -2.85
C ALA A 85 7.88 8.57 -4.25
N PRO A 86 7.36 9.74 -4.63
CA PRO A 86 7.75 10.37 -5.88
C PRO A 86 9.22 10.82 -5.79
N LYS A 87 9.85 11.08 -6.94
CA LYS A 87 11.15 11.76 -6.94
C LYS A 87 10.97 13.15 -6.33
N ALA A 88 11.67 13.42 -5.24
CA ALA A 88 11.61 14.74 -4.60
C ALA A 88 12.31 15.78 -5.49
N CYS A 89 11.64 16.90 -5.72
CA CYS A 89 12.23 18.06 -6.41
C CYS A 89 12.76 19.10 -5.42
N GLY A 90 12.47 18.93 -4.12
CA GLY A 90 12.89 19.84 -3.04
C GLY A 90 11.91 20.98 -2.77
N ASN A 91 10.86 21.12 -3.59
CA ASN A 91 9.75 22.01 -3.30
C ASN A 91 8.68 21.23 -2.52
N LYS A 92 8.53 21.57 -1.23
CA LYS A 92 7.60 20.90 -0.31
C LYS A 92 6.16 20.81 -0.82
N GLN A 93 5.65 21.85 -1.49
CA GLN A 93 4.27 21.86 -1.99
C GLN A 93 4.12 20.90 -3.18
N VAL A 94 5.10 20.90 -4.09
CA VAL A 94 5.12 20.00 -5.26
C VAL A 94 5.32 18.55 -4.81
N ASP A 95 6.25 18.31 -3.90
CA ASP A 95 6.51 16.98 -3.34
C ASP A 95 5.27 16.45 -2.59
N HIS A 96 4.55 17.32 -1.87
CA HIS A 96 3.28 16.99 -1.22
C HIS A 96 2.19 16.63 -2.23
N ALA A 97 1.98 17.45 -3.26
CA ALA A 97 1.00 17.16 -4.30
C ALA A 97 1.31 15.84 -5.02
N ASN A 98 2.58 15.57 -5.31
CA ASN A 98 2.99 14.34 -5.99
C ASN A 98 2.76 13.09 -5.15
N ILE A 99 3.02 13.13 -3.83
CA ILE A 99 2.75 11.96 -2.99
C ILE A 99 1.25 11.73 -2.79
N ILE A 100 0.45 12.80 -2.71
CA ILE A 100 -1.01 12.70 -2.65
C ILE A 100 -1.56 12.02 -3.91
N ASN A 101 -1.06 12.39 -5.09
CA ASN A 101 -1.47 11.73 -6.34
C ASN A 101 -1.18 10.23 -6.32
N LEU A 102 -0.02 9.81 -5.82
CA LEU A 102 0.31 8.38 -5.65
C LEU A 102 -0.57 7.68 -4.61
N CYS A 103 -0.96 8.39 -3.54
CA CYS A 103 -1.87 7.90 -2.53
C CYS A 103 -3.28 7.67 -3.10
N GLU A 104 -3.79 8.60 -3.91
CA GLU A 104 -5.09 8.46 -4.59
C GLU A 104 -5.07 7.31 -5.59
N MET A 105 -4.04 7.18 -6.42
CA MET A 105 -3.87 6.01 -7.32
C MET A 105 -3.82 4.69 -6.54
N SER A 106 -3.16 4.67 -5.37
CA SER A 106 -3.14 3.49 -4.50
C SER A 106 -4.54 3.19 -3.94
N LEU A 107 -5.33 4.22 -3.62
CA LEU A 107 -6.71 4.07 -3.14
C LEU A 107 -7.63 3.53 -4.25
N ASP A 108 -7.44 3.91 -5.51
CA ASP A 108 -8.17 3.34 -6.64
C ASP A 108 -7.89 1.84 -6.81
N ILE A 109 -6.62 1.44 -6.67
CA ILE A 109 -6.22 0.02 -6.63
C ILE A 109 -6.91 -0.70 -5.46
N VAL A 110 -6.98 -0.06 -4.29
CA VAL A 110 -7.66 -0.62 -3.13
C VAL A 110 -9.14 -0.83 -3.40
N ILE A 111 -9.83 0.18 -3.94
CA ILE A 111 -11.25 0.08 -4.26
C ILE A 111 -11.50 -1.09 -5.24
N LYS A 112 -10.61 -1.26 -6.22
CA LYS A 112 -10.73 -2.31 -7.23
C LYS A 112 -10.34 -3.71 -6.72
N PHE A 113 -9.35 -3.84 -5.84
CA PHE A 113 -8.72 -5.14 -5.55
C PHE A 113 -8.72 -5.56 -4.07
N ALA A 114 -9.14 -4.70 -3.14
CA ALA A 114 -9.23 -5.10 -1.74
C ALA A 114 -10.38 -6.10 -1.52
N ARG A 115 -10.17 -7.03 -0.58
CA ARG A 115 -11.23 -7.82 0.02
C ARG A 115 -12.04 -6.96 0.97
N GLU A 116 -13.31 -7.30 1.13
CA GLU A 116 -14.12 -6.74 2.21
C GLU A 116 -13.41 -6.97 3.55
N ASN A 117 -13.46 -5.98 4.44
CA ASN A 117 -12.75 -5.95 5.71
C ASN A 117 -11.22 -5.93 5.60
N GLY A 118 -10.68 -5.73 4.39
CA GLY A 118 -9.25 -5.60 4.13
C GLY A 118 -8.61 -4.38 4.79
N THR A 119 -7.28 -4.37 4.77
CA THR A 119 -6.45 -3.30 5.33
C THR A 119 -5.69 -2.59 4.21
N PHE A 120 -5.65 -1.27 4.26
CA PHE A 120 -4.81 -0.44 3.40
C PHE A 120 -3.85 0.40 4.23
N ILE A 121 -2.60 0.42 3.82
CA ILE A 121 -1.54 1.20 4.46
C ILE A 121 -0.85 2.00 3.37
N THR A 122 -0.70 3.30 3.58
CA THR A 122 0.01 4.15 2.62
C THR A 122 0.88 5.18 3.32
N LYS A 123 2.08 5.41 2.78
CA LYS A 123 2.97 6.48 3.17
C LYS A 123 2.48 7.80 2.60
N ILE A 124 2.47 8.82 3.44
CA ILE A 124 2.10 10.19 3.07
C ILE A 124 3.08 11.17 3.73
N LEU A 125 3.22 12.36 3.14
CA LEU A 125 3.90 13.49 3.77
C LEU A 125 2.86 14.43 4.37
N GLN A 126 3.10 14.90 5.58
CA GLN A 126 2.25 15.93 6.18
C GLN A 126 2.25 17.19 5.30
N GLY A 127 1.06 17.71 5.03
CA GLY A 127 0.88 18.87 4.16
C GLY A 127 -0.59 19.23 3.94
N GLU A 128 -0.80 20.14 3.00
CA GLU A 128 -2.10 20.80 2.74
C GLU A 128 -3.23 19.79 2.50
N TYR A 129 -3.09 18.95 1.47
CA TYR A 129 -4.09 17.95 1.05
C TYR A 129 -4.15 16.67 1.88
N GLU A 130 -3.42 16.58 3.01
CA GLU A 130 -3.38 15.37 3.83
C GLU A 130 -4.75 15.02 4.43
N LYS A 131 -5.49 16.05 4.86
CA LYS A 131 -6.80 15.86 5.52
C LYS A 131 -7.86 15.42 4.52
N GLU A 132 -7.82 15.95 3.31
CA GLU A 132 -8.68 15.62 2.19
C GLU A 132 -8.53 14.13 1.86
N PHE A 133 -7.29 13.67 1.66
CA PHE A 133 -7.02 12.25 1.43
C PHE A 133 -7.45 11.38 2.63
N TYR A 134 -7.25 11.84 3.86
CA TYR A 134 -7.77 11.16 5.06
C TYR A 134 -9.29 10.98 5.02
N GLN A 135 -10.05 11.96 4.52
CA GLN A 135 -11.50 11.83 4.35
C GLN A 135 -11.85 10.84 3.23
N SER A 136 -11.13 10.85 2.10
CA SER A 136 -11.28 9.85 1.03
C SER A 136 -11.12 8.43 1.58
N MET A 137 -10.11 8.20 2.43
CA MET A 137 -9.95 6.92 3.11
C MET A 137 -11.11 6.63 4.09
N LYS A 138 -11.59 7.61 4.86
CA LYS A 138 -12.70 7.40 5.80
C LYS A 138 -14.01 6.99 5.12
N SER A 139 -14.26 7.48 3.91
CA SER A 139 -15.41 7.05 3.11
C SER A 139 -15.33 5.55 2.80
N ASN A 140 -14.12 5.03 2.52
CA ASN A 140 -13.89 3.65 2.10
C ASN A 140 -13.59 2.65 3.24
N PHE A 141 -13.24 3.11 4.45
CA PHE A 141 -12.81 2.25 5.56
C PHE A 141 -13.63 2.46 6.84
N LYS A 142 -13.82 1.39 7.63
CA LYS A 142 -14.48 1.46 8.94
C LYS A 142 -13.68 2.33 9.93
N LEU A 143 -12.35 2.29 9.84
CA LEU A 143 -11.46 3.03 10.73
C LEU A 143 -10.22 3.48 9.99
N VAL A 144 -9.83 4.75 10.14
CA VAL A 144 -8.58 5.30 9.57
C VAL A 144 -7.74 5.92 10.67
N LYS A 145 -6.47 5.50 10.77
CA LYS A 145 -5.53 5.93 11.81
C LYS A 145 -4.24 6.46 11.22
N TYR A 146 -3.74 7.52 11.83
CA TYR A 146 -2.37 7.97 11.66
C TYR A 146 -1.39 7.05 12.38
N PHE A 147 -0.25 6.81 11.74
CA PHE A 147 0.87 6.06 12.32
C PHE A 147 2.19 6.74 11.97
N LYS A 148 2.88 7.22 13.00
CA LYS A 148 4.28 7.66 12.91
C LYS A 148 5.19 6.48 13.30
N PRO A 149 6.09 6.00 12.43
CA PRO A 149 7.06 4.99 12.81
C PRO A 149 8.00 5.51 13.91
N LYS A 150 8.34 4.66 14.89
CA LYS A 150 9.26 5.03 15.98
C LYS A 150 10.67 5.39 15.48
N ALA A 151 11.08 4.81 14.35
CA ALA A 151 12.37 5.06 13.73
C ALA A 151 12.41 6.36 12.91
N SER A 152 11.26 6.95 12.58
CA SER A 152 11.21 8.21 11.83
C SER A 152 11.73 9.34 12.70
N ARG A 153 12.58 10.21 12.13
CA ARG A 153 13.05 11.42 12.80
C ARG A 153 11.86 12.30 13.21
N LYS A 154 11.97 13.01 14.34
CA LYS A 154 10.90 13.85 14.90
C LYS A 154 10.45 14.97 13.95
N ASP A 155 11.39 15.49 13.16
CA ASP A 155 11.23 16.57 12.18
C ASP A 155 10.80 16.08 10.78
N SER A 156 10.77 14.76 10.55
CA SER A 156 10.27 14.22 9.29
C SER A 156 8.78 14.47 9.17
N SER A 157 8.31 14.89 7.99
CA SER A 157 6.88 14.95 7.66
C SER A 157 6.30 13.58 7.28
N GLU A 158 7.11 12.53 7.20
CA GLU A 158 6.64 11.20 6.80
C GLU A 158 5.77 10.55 7.87
N ILE A 159 4.57 10.16 7.49
CA ILE A 159 3.63 9.39 8.31
C ILE A 159 3.00 8.31 7.43
N TYR A 160 2.33 7.36 8.07
CA TYR A 160 1.48 6.40 7.39
C TYR A 160 0.03 6.61 7.79
N LEU A 161 -0.87 6.44 6.83
CA LEU A 161 -2.28 6.25 7.06
C LEU A 161 -2.61 4.76 7.00
N VAL A 162 -3.42 4.30 7.96
CA VAL A 162 -3.83 2.91 8.09
C VAL A 162 -5.35 2.86 8.07
N GLY A 163 -5.91 2.40 6.95
CA GLY A 163 -7.32 2.08 6.76
C GLY A 163 -7.58 0.62 7.17
N LEU A 164 -8.50 0.42 8.11
CA LEU A 164 -8.90 -0.89 8.62
C LEU A 164 -10.38 -1.13 8.32
N GLY A 165 -10.67 -2.30 7.77
CA GLY A 165 -12.03 -2.71 7.48
C GLY A 165 -12.58 -2.04 6.23
N PHE A 166 -12.02 -2.37 5.06
CA PHE A 166 -12.51 -1.89 3.76
C PHE A 166 -14.01 -2.18 3.59
N LYS A 167 -14.78 -1.17 3.18
CA LYS A 167 -16.22 -1.23 2.95
C LYS A 167 -16.45 -1.55 1.48
N LYS A 168 -16.83 -2.79 1.17
CA LYS A 168 -17.09 -3.20 -0.21
C LYS A 168 -18.36 -2.56 -0.79
N ASP A 169 -19.34 -2.25 0.06
CA ASP A 169 -20.70 -1.87 -0.37
C ASP A 169 -20.94 -0.35 -0.26
N PHE A 170 -20.43 0.42 -1.22
CA PHE A 170 -20.92 1.77 -1.54
C PHE A 170 -20.79 2.11 -3.05
N GLN A 171 -20.92 1.11 -3.93
CA GLN A 171 -21.29 1.29 -5.35
C GLN A 171 -22.28 0.21 -5.77
#